data_AF-A0A4R1B801-F1
#
_entry.id   AF-A0A4R1B801-F1
#
_cell.length_a   1.000
_cell.length_b   1.000
_cell.length_c   1.000
_cell.angle_alpha   90.00
_cell.angle_beta   90.00
_cell.angle_gamma   90.00
#
_symmetry.space_group_name_H-M   'P 1'
#
loop_
_entity.id
_entity.type
_entity.pdbx_description
1 polymer ?
#
loop_
_entity_poly.entity_id
_entity_poly.type
_entity_poly.pdbx_seq_one_letter_code
_entity_poly.pdbx_strand_id
1 'polypeptide(L)'
;MSNSTGFYEDKGMKRRMVIMDDPHFAKLKTFSKGVKLTQGEFLEVLLDAVDIEVLKPVIEAKKNQKGAGKLTKSELIKKMKGLTPEQLAAIEAIVEGG
;
A
#
# COMPACT_ATOMS: atom_id res chain seq x y z
N MET A 1 -30.31 -7.54 23.76
CA MET A 1 -29.20 -6.86 24.45
C MET A 1 -28.29 -6.29 23.39
N SER A 2 -28.16 -4.96 23.32
CA SER A 2 -27.28 -4.28 22.37
C SER A 2 -25.84 -4.37 22.88
N ASN A 3 -24.97 -5.07 22.15
CA ASN A 3 -23.54 -5.06 22.42
C ASN A 3 -22.95 -3.76 21.87
N SER A 4 -22.99 -2.68 22.66
CA SER A 4 -22.19 -1.51 22.40
C SER A 4 -20.72 -1.85 22.71
N THR A 5 -19.94 -2.17 21.67
CA THR A 5 -18.48 -2.13 21.72
C THR A 5 -18.05 -0.68 21.98
N GLY A 6 -18.03 -0.29 23.25
CA GLY A 6 -17.50 0.98 23.70
C GLY A 6 -15.99 1.00 23.45
N PHE A 7 -15.56 1.81 22.49
CA PHE A 7 -14.16 2.17 22.35
C PHE A 7 -13.82 3.09 23.52
N TYR A 8 -13.07 2.59 24.50
CA TYR A 8 -12.57 3.41 25.61
C TYR A 8 -11.74 4.56 25.05
N GLU A 9 -12.17 5.79 25.30
CA GLU A 9 -11.39 7.00 25.03
C GLU A 9 -10.48 7.25 26.21
N ASP A 10 -9.17 7.02 26.01
CA ASP A 10 -8.19 7.56 26.94
C ASP A 10 -8.08 9.07 26.69
N LYS A 11 -8.39 9.87 27.72
CA LYS A 11 -8.55 11.32 27.60
C LYS A 11 -7.24 11.96 27.16
N GLY A 12 -7.19 12.45 25.92
CA GLY A 12 -6.06 13.21 25.37
C GLY A 12 -5.36 12.57 24.17
N MET A 13 -5.70 11.33 23.79
CA MET A 13 -5.10 10.69 22.61
C MET A 13 -5.79 11.10 21.30
N LYS A 14 -5.00 11.53 20.31
CA LYS A 14 -5.49 11.81 18.95
C LYS A 14 -5.67 10.51 18.19
N ARG A 15 -6.91 10.17 17.81
CA ARG A 15 -7.18 9.02 16.93
C ARG A 15 -6.55 9.25 15.54
N ARG A 16 -5.84 8.25 15.05
CA ARG A 16 -5.29 8.19 13.68
C ARG A 16 -5.85 6.95 12.98
N MET A 17 -6.18 7.10 11.70
CA MET A 17 -6.66 6.00 10.87
C MET A 17 -5.51 5.53 9.97
N VAL A 18 -5.25 4.22 9.95
CA VAL A 18 -4.30 3.57 9.05
C VAL A 18 -5.08 2.76 8.04
N ILE A 19 -4.81 2.97 6.76
CA ILE A 19 -5.40 2.19 5.67
C ILE A 19 -4.42 1.08 5.28
N MET A 20 -4.90 -0.15 5.24
CA MET A 20 -4.17 -1.33 4.78
C MET A 20 -5.10 -2.29 4.04
N ASP A 21 -4.54 -3.19 3.24
CA ASP A 21 -5.33 -4.21 2.56
C ASP A 21 -5.74 -5.35 3.53
N ASP A 22 -6.76 -6.12 3.13
CA ASP A 22 -7.33 -7.18 3.95
C ASP A 22 -6.32 -8.28 4.35
N PRO A 23 -5.43 -8.76 3.44
CA PRO A 23 -4.40 -9.71 3.82
C PRO A 23 -3.45 -9.21 4.91
N HIS A 24 -2.99 -7.96 4.83
CA HIS A 24 -2.12 -7.38 5.86
C HIS A 24 -2.88 -7.13 7.17
N PHE A 25 -4.15 -6.71 7.10
CA PHE A 25 -4.98 -6.55 8.28
C PHE A 25 -5.21 -7.89 9.02
N ALA A 26 -5.48 -8.97 8.30
CA ALA A 26 -5.65 -10.30 8.88
C ALA A 26 -4.39 -10.78 9.59
N LYS A 27 -3.21 -10.53 9.02
CA LYS A 27 -1.92 -10.82 9.66
C LYS A 27 -1.73 -10.00 10.94
N LEU A 28 -1.94 -8.69 10.88
CA LEU A 28 -1.86 -7.80 12.05
C LEU A 28 -2.74 -8.29 13.20
N LYS A 29 -4.01 -8.61 12.90
CA LYS A 29 -4.98 -9.13 13.87
C LYS A 29 -4.54 -10.46 14.48
N THR A 30 -3.90 -11.33 13.69
CA THR A 30 -3.43 -12.64 14.17
C THR A 30 -2.26 -12.47 15.13
N PHE A 31 -1.28 -11.65 14.78
CA PHE A 31 -0.11 -11.42 15.63
C PHE A 31 -0.47 -10.68 16.92
N SER A 32 -1.26 -9.60 16.83
CA SER A 32 -1.65 -8.83 18.00
C SER A 32 -2.42 -9.70 19.02
N LYS A 33 -3.30 -10.58 18.54
CA LYS A 33 -4.00 -11.57 19.38
C LYS A 33 -3.04 -12.56 20.04
N GLY A 34 -2.05 -13.06 19.30
CA GLY A 34 -1.06 -14.01 19.82
C GLY A 34 -0.27 -13.46 21.01
N VAL A 35 0.00 -12.15 21.01
CA VAL A 35 0.72 -11.47 22.10
C VAL A 35 -0.20 -10.70 23.07
N LYS A 36 -1.52 -10.87 22.94
CA LYS A 36 -2.54 -10.22 23.77
C LYS A 36 -2.47 -8.68 23.79
N LEU A 37 -2.07 -8.07 22.67
CA LEU A 37 -2.09 -6.62 22.48
C LEU A 37 -3.23 -6.21 21.54
N THR A 38 -3.70 -4.97 21.69
CA THR A 38 -4.52 -4.33 20.64
C THR A 38 -3.68 -4.15 19.37
N GLN A 39 -4.35 -3.98 18.24
CA GLN A 39 -3.65 -3.75 16.96
C GLN A 39 -2.82 -2.46 17.00
N GLY A 40 -3.30 -1.43 17.70
CA GLY A 40 -2.59 -0.16 17.88
C GLY A 40 -1.32 -0.33 18.72
N GLU A 41 -1.43 -0.92 19.90
CA GLU A 41 -0.27 -1.19 20.77
C GLU A 41 0.77 -2.07 20.07
N PHE A 42 0.32 -3.07 19.31
CA PHE A 42 1.25 -3.90 18.53
C PHE A 42 1.97 -3.09 17.44
N LEU A 43 1.29 -2.15 16.76
CA LEU A 43 1.94 -1.25 15.81
C LEU A 43 2.92 -0.30 16.49
N GLU A 44 2.60 0.21 17.68
CA GLU A 44 3.52 1.04 18.48
C GLU A 44 4.80 0.28 18.81
N VAL A 45 4.68 -0.96 19.32
CA VAL A 45 5.84 -1.83 19.60
C VAL A 45 6.67 -2.08 18.35
N LEU A 46 6.04 -2.32 17.20
CA LEU A 46 6.77 -2.51 15.94
C LEU A 46 7.52 -1.25 15.51
N LEU A 47 6.94 -0.07 15.71
CA LEU A 47 7.57 1.20 15.36
C LEU A 47 8.76 1.51 16.26
N ASP A 48 8.66 1.22 17.56
CA ASP A 48 9.73 1.43 18.53
C ASP A 48 10.91 0.48 18.31
N ALA A 49 10.63 -0.75 17.86
CA ALA A 49 11.64 -1.78 17.61
C ALA A 49 12.27 -1.70 16.21
N VAL A 50 11.71 -0.88 15.30
CA VAL A 50 12.15 -0.84 13.90
C VAL A 50 13.47 -0.08 13.75
N ASP A 51 14.46 -0.76 13.19
CA ASP A 51 15.63 -0.11 12.60
C ASP A 51 15.34 0.25 11.13
N ILE A 52 15.25 1.56 10.86
CA ILE A 52 14.93 2.05 9.52
C ILE A 52 16.00 1.69 8.49
N GLU A 53 17.27 1.57 8.91
CA GLU A 53 18.37 1.22 8.01
C GLU A 53 18.20 -0.19 7.46
N VAL A 54 17.69 -1.11 8.28
CA VAL A 54 17.37 -2.49 7.88
C VAL A 54 16.17 -2.54 6.93
N LEU A 55 15.19 -1.64 7.11
CA LEU A 55 14.00 -1.60 6.26
C LEU A 55 14.18 -0.87 4.92
N LYS A 56 15.23 -0.05 4.77
CA LYS A 56 15.50 0.72 3.53
C LYS A 56 15.38 -0.11 2.25
N PRO A 57 15.99 -1.31 2.13
CA PRO A 57 15.91 -2.11 0.90
C PRO A 57 14.47 -2.55 0.59
N VAL A 58 13.70 -2.92 1.61
CA VAL A 58 12.30 -3.36 1.46
C VAL A 58 11.39 -2.19 1.07
N ILE A 59 11.61 -1.02 1.67
CA ILE A 59 10.90 0.21 1.34
C ILE A 59 11.17 0.62 -0.11
N GLU A 60 12.45 0.62 -0.53
CA GLU A 60 12.81 0.95 -1.91
C GLU A 60 12.26 -0.05 -2.91
N ALA A 61 12.27 -1.36 -2.60
CA ALA A 61 11.61 -2.36 -3.43
C ALA A 61 10.10 -2.09 -3.58
N LYS A 62 9.40 -1.73 -2.49
CA LYS A 62 7.97 -1.38 -2.53
C LYS A 62 7.70 -0.08 -3.29
N LYS A 63 8.58 0.93 -3.18
CA LYS A 63 8.51 2.18 -3.96
C LYS A 63 8.71 1.92 -5.45
N ASN A 64 9.68 1.07 -5.80
CA ASN A 64 9.94 0.67 -7.18
C ASN A 64 8.77 -0.11 -7.78
N GLN A 65 8.09 -0.96 -7.00
CA GLN A 65 6.85 -1.61 -7.45
C GLN A 65 5.71 -0.61 -7.70
N LYS A 66 5.56 0.41 -6.84
CA LYS A 66 4.59 1.50 -7.06
C LYS A 66 4.96 2.36 -8.27
N GLY A 67 6.25 2.57 -8.53
CA GLY A 67 6.77 3.33 -9.67
C GLY A 67 6.66 2.58 -11.00
N ALA A 68 6.95 1.27 -10.99
CA ALA A 68 6.88 0.41 -12.17
C ALA A 68 5.45 0.28 -12.75
N GLY A 69 4.42 0.47 -11.93
CA GLY A 69 3.01 0.53 -12.37
C GLY A 69 2.56 1.88 -12.90
N LYS A 70 3.34 2.95 -12.72
CA LYS A 70 3.06 4.30 -13.25
C LYS A 70 4.06 4.61 -14.35
N LEU A 71 3.84 4.04 -15.53
CA LEU A 71 4.32 4.67 -16.76
C LEU A 71 3.72 6.07 -16.80
N THR A 72 4.54 7.08 -16.56
CA THR A 72 4.08 8.47 -16.59
C THR A 72 3.61 8.80 -18.01
N LYS A 73 2.65 9.72 -18.14
CA LYS A 73 2.16 10.16 -19.46
C LYS A 73 3.31 10.61 -20.37
N SER A 74 4.37 11.21 -19.80
CA SER A 74 5.58 11.61 -20.52
C SER A 74 6.42 10.42 -21.00
N GLU A 75 6.53 9.33 -20.23
CA GLU A 75 7.23 8.11 -20.65
C GLU A 75 6.45 7.33 -21.71
N LEU A 76 5.11 7.30 -21.61
CA LEU A 76 4.24 6.76 -22.67
C LEU A 76 4.40 7.55 -23.97
N ILE A 77 4.35 8.88 -23.90
CA ILE A 77 4.55 9.75 -25.07
C ILE A 77 5.95 9.55 -25.67
N LYS A 78 7.01 9.41 -24.86
CA LYS A 78 8.36 9.13 -25.36
C LYS A 78 8.45 7.79 -26.09
N LYS A 79 7.82 6.75 -25.54
CA LYS A 79 7.77 5.43 -26.20
C LYS A 79 6.97 5.49 -27.51
N MET A 80 5.81 6.15 -27.51
CA MET A 80 4.97 6.33 -28.71
C MET A 80 5.68 7.12 -29.82
N LYS A 81 6.48 8.14 -29.47
CA LYS A 81 7.26 8.91 -30.46
C LYS A 81 8.34 8.10 -31.18
N GLY A 82 8.76 6.97 -30.61
CA GLY A 82 9.77 6.08 -31.22
C GLY A 82 9.18 4.96 -32.06
N LEU A 83 7.86 4.85 -32.16
CA LEU A 83 7.18 3.80 -32.92
C LEU A 83 7.00 4.20 -34.38
N THR A 84 7.05 3.22 -35.28
CA THR A 84 6.73 3.44 -36.69
C THR A 84 5.22 3.64 -36.88
N PRO A 85 4.80 4.28 -37.98
CA PRO A 85 3.37 4.44 -38.30
C PRO A 85 2.60 3.10 -38.31
N GLU A 86 3.25 2.03 -38.77
CA GLU A 86 2.68 0.68 -38.81
C GLU A 86 2.44 0.12 -37.39
N GLN A 87 3.35 0.38 -36.46
CA GLN A 87 3.23 -0.04 -35.07
C GLN A 87 2.17 0.77 -34.32
N LEU A 88 2.02 2.05 -34.64
CA LEU A 88 0.96 2.89 -34.09
C LEU A 88 -0.43 2.42 -34.56
N ALA A 89 -0.58 2.11 -35.85
CA ALA A 89 -1.82 1.57 -36.40
C ALA A 89 -2.21 0.21 -35.79
N ALA A 90 -1.23 -0.65 -35.51
CA ALA A 90 -1.47 -1.92 -34.83
C ALA A 90 -1.97 -1.73 -33.38
N ILE A 91 -1.50 -0.69 -32.69
CA ILE A 91 -1.97 -0.35 -31.34
C ILE A 91 -3.40 0.23 -31.40
N GLU A 92 -3.70 1.10 -32.35
CA GLU A 92 -5.04 1.67 -32.53
C GLU A 92 -6.09 0.57 -32.82
N ALA A 93 -5.78 -0.39 -33.68
CA ALA A 93 -6.67 -1.51 -33.99
C ALA A 93 -6.97 -2.40 -32.76
N ILE A 94 -6.03 -2.55 -31.83
CA ILE A 94 -6.24 -3.31 -30.58
C ILE A 94 -7.13 -2.52 -29.60
N VAL A 95 -7.03 -1.19 -29.59
CA VAL A 95 -7.80 -0.32 -28.68
C VAL A 95 -9.24 -0.14 -29.17
N GLU A 96 -9.48 -0.07 -30.47
CA GLU A 96 -10.84 0.07 -31.04
C GLU A 96 -11.62 -1.25 -31.10
N GLY A 97 -10.93 -2.39 -31.08
CA GLY A 97 -11.55 -3.72 -31.12
C GLY A 97 -11.91 -4.33 -29.77
N GLY A 98 -11.66 -3.62 -28.65
CA GLY A 98 -11.89 -4.06 -27.28
C GLY A 98 -13.11 -3.45 -26.60
#